data_AF-A0A4Y7U2Z7-F1
#
_entry.id   AF-A0A4Y7U2Z7-F1
#
_cell.length_a   1.000
_cell.length_b   1.000
_cell.length_c   1.000
_cell.angle_alpha   90.00
_cell.angle_beta   90.00
_cell.angle_gamma   90.00
#
_symmetry.space_group_name_H-M   'P 1'
#
loop_
_entity.id
_entity.type
_entity.pdbx_description
1 polymer ?
#
loop_
_entity_poly.entity_id
_entity_poly.type
_entity_poly.pdbx_seq_one_letter_code
_entity_poly.pdbx_strand_id
1 'polypeptide(L)'
;PSNLERASVVDVVLEENETYVIHRISVLRDGVLVDKIADTKIKILDSENQSGGGVLSSNKKINLTIKDLRLYDILIMEDSRIKIFTERDFLRKEFSKYVWVGPDSYWAYG
;
A
#
# COMPACT_ATOMS: atom_id res chain seq x y z
N PRO A 1 6.00 -11.88 18.64
CA PRO A 1 5.15 -12.42 17.55
C PRO A 1 4.25 -11.36 16.88
N SER A 2 3.46 -10.63 17.67
CA SER A 2 2.48 -9.65 17.16
C SER A 2 3.09 -8.52 16.30
N ASN A 3 4.28 -8.03 16.62
CA ASN A 3 4.92 -6.95 15.85
C ASN A 3 5.36 -7.41 14.46
N LEU A 4 5.87 -8.63 14.33
CA LEU A 4 6.30 -9.19 13.04
C LEU A 4 5.09 -9.46 12.13
N GLU A 5 3.99 -9.94 12.72
CA GLU A 5 2.71 -10.11 12.00
C GLU A 5 2.12 -8.78 11.54
N ARG A 6 2.30 -7.70 12.32
CA ARG A 6 1.87 -6.37 11.90
C ARG A 6 2.77 -5.80 10.80
N ALA A 7 4.07 -6.03 10.86
CA ALA A 7 5.03 -5.58 9.86
C ALA A 7 4.88 -6.32 8.51
N SER A 8 4.33 -7.53 8.52
CA SER A 8 4.08 -8.30 7.31
C SER A 8 2.77 -7.95 6.60
N VAL A 9 1.96 -7.06 7.17
CA VAL A 9 0.66 -6.67 6.63
C VAL A 9 0.65 -5.19 6.27
N VAL A 10 0.25 -4.88 5.03
CA VAL A 10 0.05 -3.51 4.56
C VAL A 10 -1.38 -3.35 4.06
N ASP A 11 -2.06 -2.33 4.56
CA ASP A 11 -3.42 -1.99 4.17
C ASP A 11 -3.41 -0.68 3.37
N VAL A 12 -4.03 -0.69 2.19
CA VAL A 12 -4.18 0.48 1.32
C VAL A 12 -5.65 0.67 0.99
N VAL A 13 -6.18 1.89 1.15
CA VAL A 13 -7.52 2.25 0.69
C VAL A 13 -7.42 2.98 -0.63
N LEU A 14 -8.07 2.43 -1.66
CA LEU A 14 -8.08 2.91 -3.02
C LEU A 14 -9.45 3.54 -3.34
N GLU A 15 -9.45 4.75 -3.88
CA GLU A 15 -10.65 5.40 -4.40
C GLU A 15 -11.02 4.84 -5.79
N GLU A 16 -12.26 5.09 -6.23
CA GLU A 16 -12.81 4.53 -7.48
C GLU A 16 -11.99 4.85 -8.74
N ASN A 17 -11.38 6.03 -8.80
CA ASN A 17 -10.62 6.52 -9.97
C ASN A 17 -9.10 6.42 -9.79
N GLU A 18 -8.67 5.48 -8.95
CA GLU A 18 -7.26 5.30 -8.65
C GLU A 18 -6.74 3.92 -9.05
N THR A 19 -5.45 3.89 -9.37
CA THR A 19 -4.71 2.66 -9.64
C THR A 19 -3.53 2.60 -8.68
N TYR A 20 -3.42 1.48 -7.98
CA TYR A 20 -2.28 1.16 -7.12
C TYR A 20 -1.34 0.22 -7.88
N VAL A 21 -0.11 0.66 -8.10
CA VAL A 21 0.91 -0.10 -8.83
C VAL A 21 2.00 -0.50 -7.85
N ILE A 22 2.20 -1.81 -7.69
CA ILE A 22 3.29 -2.37 -6.89
C ILE A 22 4.45 -2.63 -7.85
N HIS A 23 5.57 -1.94 -7.67
CA HIS A 23 6.78 -2.10 -8.47
C HIS A 23 7.72 -3.15 -7.88
N ARG A 24 7.82 -3.17 -6.54
CA ARG A 24 8.73 -4.07 -5.82
C ARG A 24 8.19 -4.44 -4.45
N ILE A 25 8.36 -5.72 -4.09
CA ILE A 25 8.32 -6.20 -2.71
C ILE A 25 9.52 -7.11 -2.53
N SER A 26 10.48 -6.68 -1.73
CA SER A 26 11.72 -7.44 -1.51
C SER A 26 12.19 -7.32 -0.07
N VAL A 27 13.03 -8.24 0.35
CA VAL A 27 13.66 -8.21 1.67
C VAL A 27 15.17 -8.26 1.49
N LEU A 28 15.89 -7.36 2.15
CA LEU A 28 17.34 -7.49 2.32
C LEU A 28 17.61 -8.31 3.58
N ARG A 29 18.12 -9.53 3.40
CA ARG A 29 18.44 -10.50 4.45
C ARG A 29 19.90 -10.89 4.35
N ASP A 30 20.68 -10.64 5.38
CA ASP A 30 22.11 -10.95 5.42
C ASP A 30 22.90 -10.42 4.21
N GLY A 31 22.52 -9.23 3.73
CA GLY A 31 23.12 -8.59 2.55
C GLY A 31 22.61 -9.11 1.20
N VAL A 32 21.71 -10.09 1.19
CA VAL A 32 21.09 -10.64 -0.03
C VAL A 32 19.70 -10.06 -0.22
N LEU A 33 19.46 -9.49 -1.40
CA LEU A 33 18.12 -9.03 -1.78
C LEU A 33 17.29 -10.23 -2.26
N VAL A 34 16.23 -10.54 -1.54
CA VAL A 34 15.29 -11.62 -1.84
C VAL A 34 13.98 -11.02 -2.35
N ASP A 35 13.56 -11.42 -3.55
CA ASP A 35 12.25 -11.05 -4.08
C ASP A 35 11.14 -11.77 -3.31
N LYS A 36 10.12 -11.02 -2.89
CA LYS A 36 8.98 -11.51 -2.10
C LYS A 36 7.65 -11.35 -2.85
N ILE A 37 7.65 -10.95 -4.12
CA ILE A 37 6.42 -10.84 -4.93
C ILE A 37 5.65 -12.17 -4.92
N ALA A 38 6.33 -13.30 -5.16
CA ALA A 38 5.69 -14.62 -5.16
C ALA A 38 5.16 -15.06 -3.78
N ASP A 39 5.74 -14.53 -2.70
CA ASP A 39 5.35 -14.80 -1.31
C ASP A 39 4.28 -13.83 -0.78
N THR A 40 3.86 -12.87 -1.59
CA THR A 40 2.89 -11.86 -1.22
C THR A 40 1.48 -12.33 -1.57
N LYS A 41 0.60 -12.32 -0.59
CA LYS A 41 -0.85 -12.48 -0.79
C LYS A 41 -1.51 -11.12 -0.88
N ILE A 42 -2.31 -10.92 -1.92
CA ILE A 42 -3.10 -9.70 -2.13
C ILE A 42 -4.57 -10.07 -2.02
N LYS A 43 -5.30 -9.36 -1.15
CA LYS A 43 -6.75 -9.43 -1.05
C LYS A 43 -7.34 -8.07 -1.36
N ILE A 44 -8.37 -8.05 -2.20
CA ILE A 44 -9.12 -6.84 -2.51
C ILE A 44 -10.49 -7.02 -1.88
N LEU A 45 -10.87 -6.07 -1.05
CA LEU A 45 -12.12 -6.06 -0.30
C LEU A 45 -12.88 -4.76 -0.59
N ASP A 46 -14.19 -4.79 -0.44
CA ASP A 46 -14.99 -3.56 -0.46
C ASP A 46 -14.78 -2.79 0.86
N SER A 47 -14.54 -1.49 0.75
CA SER A 47 -14.32 -0.61 1.91
C SER A 47 -15.64 0.04 2.34
N GLU A 48 -16.48 -0.71 3.05
CA GLU A 48 -17.84 -0.27 3.42
C GLU A 48 -17.90 0.67 4.64
N ASN A 49 -16.79 0.82 5.38
CA ASN A 49 -16.75 1.52 6.67
C ASN A 49 -16.89 3.07 6.60
N GLN A 50 -17.09 3.67 5.43
CA GLN A 50 -17.27 5.13 5.28
C GLN A 50 -18.66 5.53 4.75
N SER A 51 -19.68 4.69 4.92
CA SER A 51 -21.07 4.98 4.55
C SER A 51 -21.81 5.87 5.58
N GLY A 52 -21.11 6.85 6.15
CA GLY A 52 -21.75 7.90 6.96
C GLY A 52 -22.53 8.86 6.06
N GLY A 53 -23.86 8.86 6.16
CA GLY A 53 -24.73 9.83 5.45
C GLY A 53 -25.36 9.33 4.15
N GLY A 54 -25.37 8.02 3.88
CA GLY A 54 -26.06 7.44 2.71
C GLY A 54 -25.31 7.60 1.38
N VAL A 55 -24.05 8.07 1.42
CA VAL A 55 -23.16 8.08 0.27
C VAL A 55 -22.48 6.72 0.18
N LEU A 56 -22.80 5.96 -0.87
CA LEU A 56 -22.10 4.73 -1.22
C LEU A 56 -20.76 5.12 -1.86
N SER A 57 -19.65 4.89 -1.16
CA SER A 57 -18.32 4.94 -1.78
C SER A 57 -17.94 3.53 -2.24
N SER A 58 -17.61 3.32 -3.53
CA SER A 58 -17.10 2.02 -4.00
C SER A 58 -15.59 1.85 -3.83
N ASN A 59 -15.03 2.53 -2.82
CA ASN A 59 -13.64 2.40 -2.41
C ASN A 59 -13.27 0.93 -2.17
N LYS A 60 -12.06 0.55 -2.56
CA LYS A 60 -11.52 -0.78 -2.31
C LYS A 60 -10.49 -0.72 -1.20
N LYS A 61 -10.47 -1.73 -0.33
CA LYS A 61 -9.37 -1.97 0.61
C LYS A 61 -8.49 -3.09 0.06
N ILE A 62 -7.24 -2.77 -0.21
CA ILE A 62 -6.19 -3.72 -0.58
C ILE A 62 -5.47 -4.14 0.69
N ASN A 63 -5.45 -5.43 0.98
CA ASN A 63 -4.69 -6.03 2.07
C ASN A 63 -3.56 -6.87 1.47
N LEU A 64 -2.33 -6.44 1.71
CA LEU A 64 -1.11 -7.12 1.32
C LEU A 64 -0.58 -7.88 2.53
N THR A 65 -0.25 -9.16 2.37
CA THR A 65 0.38 -9.98 3.40
C THR A 65 1.62 -10.65 2.84
N ILE A 66 2.78 -10.36 3.43
CA ILE A 66 4.08 -10.88 3.01
C ILE A 66 4.44 -12.07 3.89
N LYS A 67 4.61 -13.25 3.30
CA LYS A 67 5.00 -14.46 4.05
C LYS A 67 6.52 -14.55 4.23
N ASP A 68 6.94 -15.33 5.24
CA ASP A 68 8.36 -15.58 5.56
C ASP A 68 9.14 -14.26 5.78
N LEU A 69 8.52 -13.33 6.50
CA LEU A 69 9.24 -12.20 7.08
C LEU A 69 9.90 -12.67 8.39
N ARG A 70 11.18 -12.35 8.58
CA ARG A 70 11.99 -12.76 9.72
C ARG A 70 12.48 -11.55 10.49
N LEU A 71 12.91 -11.79 11.73
CA LEU A 71 13.59 -10.76 12.51
C LEU A 71 14.87 -10.32 11.77
N TYR A 72 15.20 -9.03 11.82
CA TYR A 72 16.34 -8.40 11.12
C TYR A 72 16.24 -8.32 9.60
N ASP A 73 15.14 -8.75 8.99
CA ASP A 73 14.85 -8.45 7.59
C ASP A 73 14.59 -6.95 7.39
N ILE A 74 15.15 -6.38 6.33
CA ILE A 74 14.79 -5.04 5.87
C ILE A 74 13.79 -5.19 4.72
N LEU A 75 12.52 -4.88 4.96
CA LEU A 75 11.48 -4.86 3.95
C LEU A 75 11.63 -3.63 3.05
N ILE A 76 11.66 -3.85 1.73
CA ILE A 76 11.72 -2.83 0.70
C ILE A 76 10.45 -2.95 -0.14
N MET A 77 9.62 -1.90 -0.11
CA MET A 77 8.43 -1.77 -0.93
C MET A 77 8.54 -0.53 -1.81
N GLU A 78 8.25 -0.69 -3.09
CA GLU A 78 8.17 0.41 -4.06
C GLU A 78 6.81 0.36 -4.74
N ASP A 79 6.06 1.44 -4.65
CA ASP A 79 4.71 1.53 -5.19
C ASP A 79 4.38 2.91 -5.77
N SER A 80 3.27 3.00 -6.49
CA SER A 80 2.75 4.25 -7.02
C SER A 80 1.24 4.26 -7.00
N ARG A 81 0.68 5.44 -6.71
CA ARG A 81 -0.76 5.70 -6.76
C ARG A 81 -1.04 6.69 -7.88
N ILE A 82 -1.82 6.25 -8.86
CA ILE A 82 -2.20 7.05 -10.02
C ILE A 82 -3.67 7.41 -9.85
N LYS A 83 -4.01 8.70 -9.92
CA LYS A 83 -5.39 9.19 -9.84
C LYS A 83 -5.80 9.87 -11.14
N ILE A 84 -6.90 9.45 -11.72
CA ILE A 84 -7.48 10.09 -12.92
C ILE A 84 -8.56 11.06 -12.46
N PHE A 85 -8.30 12.36 -12.61
CA PHE A 85 -9.28 13.40 -12.29
C PHE A 85 -10.33 13.50 -13.39
N THR A 86 -11.60 13.48 -12.99
CA THR A 86 -12.73 13.74 -13.90
C THR A 86 -13.01 15.24 -14.02
N GLU A 87 -13.88 15.64 -14.94
CA GLU A 87 -14.33 17.05 -15.03
C GLU A 87 -14.98 17.55 -13.73
N ARG A 88 -15.60 16.64 -12.95
CA ARG A 88 -16.17 16.98 -11.64
C ARG A 88 -15.10 17.28 -10.59
N ASP A 89 -13.87 16.85 -10.81
CA ASP A 89 -12.74 17.04 -9.92
C ASP A 89 -11.87 18.26 -10.29
N PHE A 90 -12.38 19.18 -11.13
CA PHE A 90 -11.60 20.28 -11.69
C PHE A 90 -10.84 21.10 -10.64
N LEU A 91 -11.46 21.41 -9.49
CA LEU A 91 -10.79 22.10 -8.38
C LEU A 91 -9.63 21.28 -7.83
N ARG A 92 -9.85 19.98 -7.54
CA ARG A 92 -8.78 19.11 -7.01
C ARG A 92 -7.65 18.96 -8.01
N LYS A 93 -7.95 18.90 -9.31
CA LYS A 93 -6.97 18.86 -10.38
C LYS A 93 -6.13 20.14 -10.42
N GLU A 94 -6.78 21.30 -10.33
CA GLU A 94 -6.12 22.62 -10.38
C GLU A 94 -5.14 22.81 -9.21
N PHE A 95 -5.49 22.30 -8.03
CA PHE A 95 -4.65 22.39 -6.83
C PHE A 95 -3.83 21.11 -6.55
N SER A 96 -3.86 20.12 -7.46
CA SER A 96 -3.05 18.92 -7.33
C SER A 96 -1.59 19.26 -7.64
N LYS A 97 -0.76 19.25 -6.61
CA LYS A 97 0.70 19.30 -6.75
C LYS A 97 1.24 17.87 -6.71
N TYR A 98 2.16 17.54 -7.61
CA TYR A 98 2.89 16.27 -7.53
C TYR A 98 3.66 16.23 -6.21
N VAL A 99 3.18 15.42 -5.27
CA VAL A 99 3.89 15.14 -4.02
C VAL A 99 4.65 13.84 -4.24
N TRP A 100 5.96 13.95 -4.43
CA TRP A 100 6.84 12.79 -4.32
C TRP A 100 6.98 12.48 -2.83
N VAL A 101 6.42 11.34 -2.41
CA VAL A 101 6.59 10.81 -1.06
C VAL A 101 7.75 9.83 -1.13
N GLY A 102 8.91 10.23 -0.60
CA GLY A 102 10.02 9.33 -0.32
C GLY A 102 9.68 8.40 0.85
N PRO A 103 10.47 7.34 1.08
CA PRO A 103 10.08 6.27 2.01
C PRO A 103 9.95 6.77 3.45
N ASP A 104 8.81 6.52 4.09
CA ASP A 104 8.64 6.67 5.54
C ASP A 104 8.66 5.31 6.25
N SER A 105 9.36 5.30 7.39
CA SER A 105 9.60 4.21 8.36
C SER A 105 10.37 2.98 7.85
N TYR A 106 11.69 3.07 7.92
CA TYR A 106 12.60 1.93 8.07
C TYR A 106 12.29 1.19 9.38
N TRP A 107 11.71 -0.01 9.30
CA TRP A 107 11.54 -0.89 10.45
C TRP A 107 12.76 -1.79 10.59
N ALA A 108 13.76 -1.37 11.36
CA ALA A 108 14.74 -2.29 11.92
C ALA A 108 14.23 -2.78 13.28
N TYR A 109 13.90 -4.06 13.38
CA TYR A 109 13.79 -4.71 14.67
C TYR A 109 15.21 -5.05 15.12
N GLY A 110 15.70 -4.26 16.10
CA GLY A 110 16.95 -4.45 16.83
C GLY A 110 16.74 -5.27 18.08
#